data_AF-A0A9P3AW89-F1
#
_entry.id   AF-A0A9P3AW89-F1
#
_cell.length_a   1.000
_cell.length_b   1.000
_cell.length_c   1.000
_cell.angle_alpha   90.00
_cell.angle_beta   90.00
_cell.angle_gamma   90.00
#
_symmetry.space_group_name_H-M   'P 1'
#
loop_
_entity.id
_entity.type
_entity.pdbx_description
1 polymer ?
#
loop_
_entity_poly.entity_id
_entity_poly.type
_entity_poly.pdbx_seq_one_letter_code
_entity_poly.pdbx_strand_id
1 'polypeptide(L)'
;MKGCLYRPNQTKVAAVSDEWDKFESKEKYDEFSNLWLKECYRVLKKNGSFWVIGTYHNIFRVGSIMQNIGFWILNDVIWIKTNPMPNFKGTRFNNAHKTLIWATKSAKSCYTLHYHVMKTMNDDLQMRSDWFIPI
;
A
#
# COMPACT_ATOMS: atom_id res chain seq x y z
N MET A 1 9.69 21.29 -5.62
CA MET A 1 8.61 22.25 -5.96
C MET A 1 7.59 22.30 -4.83
N LYS A 2 7.68 23.30 -3.95
CA LYS A 2 6.64 23.59 -2.93
C LYS A 2 5.77 24.71 -3.47
N GLY A 3 4.55 24.41 -3.90
CA GLY A 3 3.56 25.40 -4.33
C GLY A 3 2.17 24.86 -4.03
N CYS A 4 1.27 25.71 -3.56
CA CYS A 4 -0.11 25.33 -3.27
C CYS A 4 -0.78 24.80 -4.55
N LEU A 5 -1.49 23.67 -4.43
CA LEU A 5 -2.29 23.11 -5.51
C LEU A 5 -3.72 23.63 -5.37
N TYR A 6 -4.29 24.15 -6.45
CA TYR A 6 -5.66 24.67 -6.51
C TYR A 6 -6.50 23.82 -7.44
N ARG A 7 -7.78 23.67 -7.10
CA ARG A 7 -8.81 23.03 -7.93
C ARG A 7 -9.30 24.01 -9.02
N PRO A 8 -10.01 23.53 -10.06
CA PRO A 8 -10.57 24.41 -11.10
C PRO A 8 -11.52 25.49 -10.57
N ASN A 9 -12.21 25.21 -9.46
CA ASN A 9 -13.06 26.18 -8.74
C ASN A 9 -12.26 27.10 -7.79
N GLN A 10 -10.95 27.22 -7.97
CA GLN A 10 -10.01 28.02 -7.18
C GLN A 10 -9.91 27.71 -5.69
N THR A 11 -10.50 26.60 -5.22
CA THR A 11 -10.31 26.15 -3.84
C THR A 11 -8.96 25.46 -3.66
N LYS A 12 -8.31 25.69 -2.51
CA LYS A 12 -7.04 25.06 -2.18
C LYS A 12 -7.23 23.56 -1.91
N VAL A 13 -6.37 22.73 -2.50
CA VAL A 13 -6.36 21.30 -2.20
C VAL A 13 -5.81 21.10 -0.79
N ALA A 14 -6.58 20.43 0.06
CA ALA A 14 -6.13 19.91 1.34
C ALA A 14 -5.18 18.73 1.09
N ALA A 15 -3.88 19.03 1.02
CA ALA A 15 -2.84 18.01 0.96
C ALA A 15 -2.61 17.40 2.35
N VAL A 16 -2.14 16.16 2.39
CA VAL A 16 -1.58 15.58 3.61
C VAL A 16 -0.27 16.32 3.89
N SER A 17 -0.23 17.07 4.98
CA SER A 17 0.93 17.91 5.35
C SER A 17 1.23 17.87 6.85
N ASP A 18 0.65 16.90 7.56
CA ASP A 18 0.83 16.67 8.98
C ASP A 18 2.28 16.26 9.30
N GLU A 19 2.73 16.55 10.52
CA GLU A 19 4.13 16.30 10.93
C GLU A 19 4.50 14.81 10.91
N TRP A 20 3.55 13.91 11.15
CA TRP A 20 3.80 12.46 11.15
C TRP A 20 4.14 11.90 9.76
N ASP A 21 3.85 12.63 8.67
CA ASP A 21 4.16 12.25 7.29
C ASP A 21 5.40 12.99 6.75
N LYS A 22 6.20 13.59 7.63
CA LYS A 22 7.43 14.32 7.26
C LYS A 22 8.66 13.55 7.72
N PHE A 23 9.55 13.32 6.78
CA PHE A 23 10.83 12.65 7.01
C PHE A 23 11.96 13.53 6.49
N GLU A 24 13.05 13.60 7.25
CA GLU A 24 14.25 14.38 6.89
C GLU A 24 14.91 13.85 5.61
N SER A 25 14.88 12.54 5.41
CA SER A 25 15.44 11.87 4.25
C SER A 25 14.78 10.52 3.97
N LYS A 26 15.10 9.91 2.82
CA LYS A 26 14.60 8.57 2.48
C LYS A 26 15.22 7.49 3.37
N GLU A 27 16.42 7.72 3.89
CA GLU A 27 17.12 6.85 4.81
C GLU A 27 16.43 6.85 6.18
N LYS A 28 16.01 8.03 6.68
CA LYS A 28 15.20 8.13 7.90
C LYS A 28 13.84 7.46 7.76
N TYR A 29 13.23 7.53 6.58
CA TYR A 29 12.02 6.76 6.28
C TYR A 29 12.26 5.24 6.33
N ASP A 30 13.40 4.77 5.84
CA ASP A 30 13.76 3.34 5.86
C ASP A 30 14.08 2.84 7.26
N GLU A 31 14.84 3.62 8.05
CA GLU A 31 15.12 3.33 9.45
C GLU A 31 13.81 3.19 10.23
N PHE A 32 12.93 4.17 10.11
CA PHE A 32 11.60 4.14 10.69
C PHE A 32 10.81 2.91 10.24
N SER A 33 10.81 2.63 8.93
CA SER A 33 10.05 1.52 8.36
C SER A 33 10.52 0.16 8.83
N ASN A 34 11.83 -0.02 8.87
CA ASN A 34 12.47 -1.24 9.36
C ASN A 34 12.18 -1.49 10.84
N LEU A 35 12.14 -0.46 11.68
CA LEU A 35 11.82 -0.61 13.11
C LEU A 35 10.42 -1.18 13.31
N TRP A 36 9.39 -0.54 12.74
CA TRP A 36 8.03 -1.00 12.96
C TRP A 36 7.77 -2.35 12.26
N LEU A 37 8.35 -2.60 11.08
CA LEU A 37 8.22 -3.87 10.38
C LEU A 37 8.82 -5.04 11.16
N LYS A 38 9.96 -4.83 11.82
CA LYS A 38 10.58 -5.86 12.69
C LYS A 38 9.68 -6.20 13.88
N GLU A 39 9.06 -5.20 14.49
CA GLU A 39 8.11 -5.44 15.59
C GLU A 39 6.86 -6.17 15.10
N CYS A 40 6.30 -5.80 13.95
CA CYS A 40 5.21 -6.54 13.31
C CYS A 40 5.60 -8.00 13.03
N TYR A 41 6.80 -8.22 12.49
CA TYR A 41 7.31 -9.57 12.24
C TYR A 41 7.46 -10.39 13.53
N ARG A 42 7.96 -9.77 14.60
CA ARG A 42 8.14 -10.40 15.92
C ARG A 42 6.82 -10.92 16.46
N VAL A 43 5.77 -10.09 16.45
CA VAL A 43 4.46 -10.43 17.04
C VAL A 43 3.58 -11.29 16.13
N LEU A 44 3.86 -11.32 14.82
CA LEU A 44 3.09 -12.14 13.87
C LEU A 44 3.20 -13.63 14.22
N LYS A 45 2.07 -14.33 14.30
CA LYS A 45 2.05 -15.80 14.50
C LYS A 45 2.78 -16.52 13.37
N LYS A 46 3.28 -17.73 13.61
CA LYS A 46 3.95 -18.58 12.61
C LYS A 46 3.16 -18.69 11.29
N ASN A 47 1.84 -18.81 11.41
CA ASN A 47 0.90 -18.96 10.29
C ASN A 47 0.11 -17.67 9.99
N GLY A 48 0.54 -16.54 10.55
CA GLY A 48 -0.09 -15.25 10.31
C GLY A 48 0.30 -14.64 8.96
N SER A 49 -0.58 -13.78 8.47
CA SER A 49 -0.30 -12.90 7.33
C SER A 49 -0.31 -11.44 7.75
N PHE A 50 0.35 -10.62 6.95
CA PHE A 50 0.55 -9.20 7.18
C PHE A 50 0.27 -8.43 5.88
N TRP A 51 -0.33 -7.25 5.99
CA TRP A 51 -0.68 -6.39 4.87
C TRP A 51 -0.09 -5.01 5.07
N VAL A 52 0.55 -4.48 4.03
CA VAL A 52 0.98 -3.08 3.96
C VAL A 52 0.39 -2.44 2.74
N ILE A 53 -0.01 -1.18 2.85
CA ILE A 53 -0.47 -0.37 1.72
C ILE A 53 0.44 0.84 1.54
N GLY A 54 0.69 1.19 0.28
CA GLY A 54 1.46 2.37 -0.07
C GLY A 54 1.13 2.92 -1.45
N THR A 55 1.84 3.98 -1.79
CA THR A 55 1.85 4.53 -3.15
C THR A 55 3.24 4.32 -3.74
N TYR A 56 3.44 4.70 -5.00
CA TYR A 56 4.76 4.68 -5.62
C TYR A 56 5.83 5.47 -4.83
N HIS A 57 5.45 6.40 -3.94
CA HIS A 57 6.40 7.17 -3.13
C HIS A 57 7.15 6.30 -2.11
N ASN A 58 6.54 5.21 -1.62
CA ASN A 58 7.07 4.44 -0.50
C ASN A 58 7.02 2.92 -0.67
N ILE A 59 6.06 2.38 -1.43
CA ILE A 59 5.75 0.94 -1.39
C ILE A 59 6.93 0.05 -1.82
N PHE A 60 7.76 0.53 -2.75
CA PHE A 60 8.97 -0.20 -3.18
C PHE A 60 10.02 -0.31 -2.09
N ARG A 61 10.17 0.75 -1.28
CA ARG A 61 11.10 0.77 -0.14
C ARG A 61 10.61 -0.19 0.94
N VAL A 62 9.33 -0.08 1.28
CA VAL A 62 8.69 -0.96 2.27
C VAL A 62 8.75 -2.43 1.83
N GLY A 63 8.43 -2.72 0.57
CA GLY A 63 8.51 -4.08 0.02
C GLY A 63 9.93 -4.67 0.11
N SER A 64 10.96 -3.88 -0.22
CA SER A 64 12.35 -4.29 -0.09
C SER A 64 12.74 -4.60 1.37
N ILE A 65 12.36 -3.73 2.30
CA ILE A 65 12.62 -3.92 3.74
C ILE A 65 11.90 -5.18 4.25
N MET A 66 10.65 -5.40 3.85
CA MET A 66 9.87 -6.59 4.21
C MET A 66 10.59 -7.89 3.79
N GLN A 67 11.07 -7.95 2.55
CA GLN A 67 11.81 -9.12 2.06
C GLN A 67 13.13 -9.32 2.82
N ASN A 68 13.86 -8.24 3.11
CA ASN A 68 15.10 -8.30 3.90
C ASN A 68 14.87 -8.79 5.34
N ILE A 69 13.73 -8.46 5.95
CA ILE A 69 13.36 -8.96 7.29
C ILE A 69 13.00 -10.45 7.28
N GLY A 70 12.53 -10.98 6.13
CA GLY A 70 12.20 -12.39 5.95
C GLY A 70 10.71 -12.67 5.74
N PHE A 71 9.88 -11.64 5.56
CA PHE A 71 8.50 -11.85 5.10
C PHE A 71 8.48 -12.52 3.72
N TRP A 72 7.54 -13.43 3.51
CA TRP A 72 7.31 -14.05 2.21
C TRP A 72 6.10 -13.40 1.53
N ILE A 73 6.36 -12.63 0.47
CA ILE A 73 5.30 -11.96 -0.29
C ILE A 73 4.50 -13.01 -1.10
N LEU A 74 3.18 -12.99 -0.95
CA LEU A 74 2.26 -13.85 -1.68
C LEU A 74 1.74 -13.16 -2.95
N ASN A 75 1.23 -11.95 -2.79
CA ASN A 75 0.72 -11.12 -3.88
C ASN A 75 0.95 -9.64 -3.55
N ASP A 76 1.23 -8.85 -4.57
CA ASP A 76 0.83 -7.46 -4.59
C ASP A 76 -0.61 -7.35 -5.12
N VAL A 77 -1.39 -6.46 -4.52
CA VAL A 77 -2.78 -6.19 -4.89
C VAL A 77 -2.92 -4.70 -5.18
N ILE A 78 -3.50 -4.36 -6.32
CA ILE A 78 -3.74 -2.99 -6.75
C ILE A 78 -5.14 -2.58 -6.33
N TRP A 79 -5.24 -1.63 -5.40
CA TRP A 79 -6.50 -0.94 -5.15
C TRP A 79 -6.67 0.15 -6.19
N ILE A 80 -7.59 -0.08 -7.14
CA ILE A 80 -8.02 0.87 -8.15
C ILE A 80 -9.14 1.74 -7.56
N LYS A 81 -8.87 3.03 -7.45
CA LYS A 81 -9.80 4.03 -6.95
C LYS A 81 -10.79 4.35 -8.08
N THR A 82 -12.09 4.21 -7.82
CA THR A 82 -13.11 4.52 -8.83
C THR A 82 -13.40 6.01 -8.96
N ASN A 83 -13.07 6.80 -7.93
CA ASN A 83 -13.30 8.26 -7.84
C ASN A 83 -12.03 9.04 -7.39
N PRO A 84 -10.85 8.83 -8.00
CA PRO A 84 -9.62 9.48 -7.55
C PRO A 84 -9.64 10.99 -7.80
N MET A 85 -8.99 11.76 -6.93
CA MET A 85 -8.75 13.18 -7.17
C MET A 85 -8.01 13.38 -8.51
N PRO A 86 -8.52 14.20 -9.44
CA PRO A 86 -7.88 14.41 -10.74
C PRO A 86 -6.48 15.03 -10.66
N ASN A 87 -5.68 14.82 -11.71
CA ASN A 87 -4.45 15.57 -11.91
C ASN A 87 -4.78 16.95 -12.50
N PHE A 88 -4.70 18.00 -11.68
CA PHE A 88 -5.04 19.36 -12.10
C PHE A 88 -3.96 20.07 -12.94
N LYS A 89 -2.72 19.59 -12.92
CA LYS A 89 -1.60 20.24 -13.63
C LYS A 89 -1.32 19.64 -15.01
N GLY A 90 -1.89 18.48 -15.33
CA GLY A 90 -1.65 17.79 -16.60
C GLY A 90 -0.20 17.32 -16.81
N THR A 91 0.61 17.26 -15.74
CA THR A 91 2.05 16.97 -15.86
C THR A 91 2.40 15.49 -15.76
N ARG A 92 1.47 14.65 -15.31
CA ARG A 92 1.63 13.21 -15.08
C ARG A 92 0.27 12.52 -15.24
N PHE A 93 0.28 11.19 -15.33
CA PHE A 93 -0.93 10.38 -15.21
C PHE A 93 -1.65 10.63 -13.88
N ASN A 94 -2.96 10.37 -13.88
CA ASN A 94 -3.76 10.46 -12.66
C ASN A 94 -3.38 9.34 -11.68
N ASN A 95 -3.19 9.68 -10.40
CA ASN A 95 -2.82 8.71 -9.38
C ASN A 95 -4.06 7.93 -8.87
N ALA A 96 -4.56 7.06 -9.75
CA ALA A 96 -5.81 6.33 -9.61
C ALA A 96 -5.68 4.99 -8.87
N HIS A 97 -4.51 4.64 -8.31
CA HIS A 97 -4.37 3.41 -7.54
C HIS A 97 -3.47 3.56 -6.31
N LYS A 98 -3.49 2.51 -5.46
CA LYS A 98 -2.48 2.22 -4.43
C LYS A 98 -2.08 0.75 -4.55
N THR A 99 -0.91 0.41 -4.03
CA THR A 99 -0.41 -0.97 -4.02
C THR A 99 -0.44 -1.49 -2.59
N LEU A 100 -1.05 -2.65 -2.41
CA LEU A 100 -1.03 -3.44 -1.19
C LEU A 100 -0.04 -4.59 -1.39
N ILE A 101 0.69 -4.96 -0.33
CA ILE A 101 1.52 -6.16 -0.30
C ILE A 101 0.92 -7.09 0.74
N TRP A 102 0.56 -8.30 0.33
CA TRP A 102 0.20 -9.40 1.21
C TRP A 102 1.40 -10.31 1.41
N ALA A 103 1.79 -10.51 2.66
CA ALA A 103 2.92 -11.36 2.98
C ALA A 103 2.63 -12.25 4.18
N THR A 104 3.39 -13.34 4.32
CA THR A 104 3.38 -14.23 5.47
C THR A 104 4.69 -14.17 6.20
N LYS A 105 4.74 -14.76 7.40
CA LYS A 105 5.96 -14.82 8.20
C LYS A 105 7.10 -15.58 7.51
N SER A 106 6.80 -16.53 6.64
CA SER A 106 7.79 -17.27 5.85
C SER A 106 7.12 -18.07 4.72
N ALA A 107 7.91 -18.60 3.79
CA ALA A 107 7.42 -19.53 2.76
C ALA A 107 6.80 -20.82 3.32
N LYS A 108 7.10 -21.18 4.58
CA LYS A 108 6.56 -22.38 5.26
C LYS A 108 5.27 -22.10 6.05
N SER A 109 4.79 -20.86 6.06
CA SER A 109 3.60 -20.48 6.82
C SER A 109 2.34 -21.06 6.18
N CYS A 110 1.50 -21.74 6.97
CA CYS A 110 0.16 -22.18 6.54
C CYS A 110 -0.83 -21.03 6.78
N TYR A 111 -0.90 -20.08 5.85
CA TYR A 111 -1.72 -18.89 5.97
C TYR A 111 -3.20 -19.15 5.63
N THR A 112 -4.07 -18.24 6.07
CA THR A 112 -5.50 -18.30 5.77
C THR A 112 -5.80 -17.59 4.46
N LEU A 113 -6.49 -18.29 3.54
CA LEU A 113 -7.10 -17.72 2.35
C LEU A 113 -8.49 -18.32 2.19
N HIS A 114 -9.53 -17.50 2.32
CA HIS A 114 -10.91 -17.94 2.08
C HIS A 114 -11.22 -17.99 0.58
N TYR A 115 -10.50 -18.85 -0.15
CA TYR A 115 -10.54 -18.89 -1.62
C TYR A 115 -11.96 -19.01 -2.18
N HIS A 116 -12.74 -19.97 -1.68
CA HIS A 116 -14.11 -20.19 -2.16
C HIS A 116 -15.03 -18.99 -1.89
N VAL A 117 -14.90 -18.36 -0.71
CA VAL A 117 -15.68 -17.15 -0.38
C VAL A 117 -15.30 -16.00 -1.31
N MET A 118 -14.01 -15.77 -1.52
CA MET A 118 -13.51 -14.71 -2.42
C MET A 118 -13.93 -14.96 -3.88
N LYS A 119 -14.03 -16.22 -4.31
CA LYS A 119 -14.53 -16.61 -5.63
C LYS A 119 -16.02 -16.29 -5.78
N THR A 120 -16.84 -16.67 -4.81
CA THR A 120 -18.28 -16.36 -4.81
C THR A 120 -18.55 -14.86 -4.74
N MET A 121 -17.73 -14.09 -4.02
CA MET A 121 -17.81 -12.61 -4.00
C MET A 121 -17.46 -11.95 -5.33
N ASN A 122 -16.92 -12.70 -6.29
CA ASN A 122 -16.50 -12.22 -7.60
C ASN A 122 -17.20 -13.01 -8.70
N ASP A 123 -18.52 -13.20 -8.55
CA ASP A 123 -19.41 -13.86 -9.52
C ASP A 123 -18.95 -15.28 -9.91
N ASP A 124 -18.51 -16.04 -8.90
CA ASP A 124 -17.92 -17.38 -9.05
C ASP A 124 -16.68 -17.42 -9.98
N LEU A 125 -16.02 -16.28 -10.17
CA LEU A 125 -14.71 -16.17 -10.82
C LEU A 125 -13.62 -15.96 -9.77
N GLN A 126 -12.42 -16.48 -10.04
CA GLN A 126 -11.29 -16.29 -9.14
C GLN A 126 -11.01 -14.79 -8.92
N MET A 127 -10.96 -14.37 -7.65
CA MET A 127 -10.62 -13.00 -7.29
C MET A 127 -9.26 -12.63 -7.87
N ARG A 128 -9.21 -11.48 -8.55
CA ARG A 128 -7.99 -10.96 -9.16
C ARG A 128 -7.20 -10.12 -8.15
N SER A 129 -5.98 -9.74 -8.53
CA SER A 129 -5.13 -8.84 -7.75
C SER A 129 -5.43 -7.36 -7.99
N ASP A 130 -6.48 -7.00 -8.73
CA ASP A 130 -6.90 -5.63 -8.98
C ASP A 130 -8.33 -5.39 -8.48
N TRP A 131 -8.47 -4.55 -7.45
CA TRP A 131 -9.72 -4.33 -6.73
C TRP A 131 -10.24 -2.92 -6.95
N PHE A 132 -11.46 -2.81 -7.48
CA PHE A 132 -12.14 -1.54 -7.75
C PHE A 132 -12.96 -1.13 -6.53
N ILE A 133 -12.48 -0.14 -5.78
CA ILE A 133 -13.14 0.32 -4.54
C ILE A 133 -13.10 1.86 -4.51
N PRO A 134 -14.21 2.56 -4.20
CA PRO A 134 -14.22 4.01 -4.06
C PRO A 134 -13.43 4.50 -2.85
N ILE A 135 -12.98 5.76 -2.90
CA ILE A 135 -12.46 6.56 -1.77
C ILE A 135 -13.59 7.35 -1.14
#